data_AF-A0A352JRQ1-F1
#
_entry.id   AF-A0A352JRQ1-F1
#
_cell.length_a   1.000
_cell.length_b   1.000
_cell.length_c   1.000
_cell.angle_alpha   90.00
_cell.angle_beta   90.00
_cell.angle_gamma   90.00
#
_symmetry.space_group_name_H-M   'P 1'
#
loop_
_entity.id
_entity.type
_entity.pdbx_description
1 polymer ?
#
loop_
_entity_poly.entity_id
_entity_poly.type
_entity_poly.pdbx_seq_one_letter_code
_entity_poly.pdbx_strand_id
1 'polypeptide(L)'
;SKTNLTFIYLILSLLLTILFVIFSSKDHFLGDGFTILANVKGGQYFQPTEPLDYFIHQVLFKLYGGYEQGVYRSYSLTSYACGVAFLLGLFLFIKNRAHLILALGVVSCFVVMQFFFGYVESYIIAFVLMFFYSLSAIRDSNKDGLSVTSIVLLVLAIGFHISSAVLIPSAVFLATRKYSARQRYIILGVTVLAALLTGGAYLIFSSKLSISDITVPLWATTDNPYSMFSVRHLTDLANLMLLSYPMLVVIILIGNLRKKVLQPFYLTLIVPCLLFTILIDPKLGALRDWDLLSIAVAPILAFALTALLENKLESHRAYSVFIALGLFGILHTGGWIAQNVSQENSYAIIKSEVQRDPHYSRNYKLGWGNKSWASLAAKYGKDAQEVSRAAWERYYGDPNDTLNTYELADILLTMGDTTQSMKIVQNNWLRFQANNSAVSSFAMTMIRAGRYDEAENMCHNYLSIKGGDASVYYCLGYLKNSIKQVDSSYYYLDKFFILTPNSSIDKQYRLYLDCFTSSNDKLAQSGFERLLPQLIDSYKDNAASILSILKTGDSARIDSLRQVVSSAVKKGNL
;
A
#
# COMPACT_ATOMS: atom_id res chain seq x y z
N SER A 1 -12.90 -4.28 -46.21
CA SER A 1 -12.21 -5.58 -46.04
C SER A 1 -11.91 -5.80 -44.56
N LYS A 2 -11.74 -7.05 -44.12
CA LYS A 2 -11.27 -7.38 -42.74
C LYS A 2 -9.92 -6.70 -42.44
N THR A 3 -9.04 -6.60 -43.43
CA THR A 3 -7.73 -5.93 -43.35
C THR A 3 -7.82 -4.49 -42.86
N ASN A 4 -8.78 -3.71 -43.36
CA ASN A 4 -8.96 -2.32 -42.93
C ASN A 4 -9.42 -2.22 -41.47
N LEU A 5 -10.18 -3.20 -40.96
CA LEU A 5 -10.64 -3.21 -39.57
C LEU A 5 -9.50 -3.54 -38.61
N THR A 6 -8.67 -4.53 -38.95
CA THR A 6 -7.46 -4.86 -38.17
C THR A 6 -6.52 -3.67 -38.07
N PHE A 7 -6.28 -2.96 -39.18
CA PHE A 7 -5.40 -1.78 -39.18
C PHE A 7 -5.94 -0.64 -38.31
N ILE A 8 -7.23 -0.31 -38.42
CA ILE A 8 -7.88 0.70 -37.55
C ILE A 8 -7.74 0.30 -36.08
N TYR A 9 -7.99 -0.96 -35.77
CA TYR A 9 -7.90 -1.47 -34.42
C TYR A 9 -6.47 -1.35 -33.86
N LEU A 10 -5.44 -1.72 -34.63
CA LEU A 10 -4.04 -1.59 -34.21
C LEU A 10 -3.65 -0.13 -33.91
N ILE A 11 -4.09 0.81 -34.75
CA ILE A 11 -3.88 2.25 -34.50
C ILE A 11 -4.56 2.67 -33.20
N LEU A 12 -5.83 2.30 -33.01
CA LEU A 12 -6.56 2.65 -31.79
C LEU A 12 -5.94 2.04 -30.54
N SER A 13 -5.50 0.79 -30.59
CA SER A 13 -4.81 0.15 -29.48
C SER A 13 -3.49 0.83 -29.16
N LEU A 14 -2.72 1.24 -30.18
CA LEU A 14 -1.50 2.02 -29.98
C LEU A 14 -1.81 3.38 -29.33
N LEU A 15 -2.83 4.10 -29.82
CA LEU A 15 -3.25 5.38 -29.26
C LEU A 15 -3.71 5.22 -27.80
N LEU A 16 -4.54 4.23 -27.49
CA LEU A 16 -4.98 3.96 -26.12
C LEU A 16 -3.81 3.58 -25.20
N THR A 17 -2.84 2.82 -25.71
CA THR A 17 -1.62 2.49 -24.96
C THR A 17 -0.79 3.75 -24.66
N ILE A 18 -0.70 4.68 -25.62
CA ILE A 18 -0.06 5.97 -25.40
C ILE A 18 -0.83 6.76 -24.32
N LEU A 19 -2.16 6.76 -24.35
CA LEU A 19 -2.99 7.41 -23.33
C LEU A 19 -2.77 6.79 -21.94
N PHE A 20 -2.68 5.46 -21.84
CA PHE A 20 -2.38 4.75 -20.59
C PHE A 20 -1.10 5.28 -19.93
N VAL A 21 -0.05 5.52 -20.73
CA VAL A 21 1.22 6.04 -20.23
C VAL A 21 1.16 7.54 -19.91
N ILE A 22 0.55 8.35 -20.79
CA ILE A 22 0.48 9.82 -20.60
C ILE A 22 -0.35 10.18 -19.38
N PHE A 23 -1.47 9.49 -19.17
CA PHE A 23 -2.39 9.71 -18.06
C PHE A 23 -2.16 8.71 -16.93
N SER A 24 -0.92 8.26 -16.74
CA SER A 24 -0.55 7.38 -15.63
C SER A 24 -0.95 8.00 -14.29
N SER A 25 -1.55 7.18 -13.44
CA SER A 25 -1.92 7.49 -12.06
C SER A 25 -0.70 7.96 -11.30
N LYS A 26 -0.84 9.13 -10.67
CA LYS A 26 0.09 9.65 -9.67
C LYS A 26 -0.53 9.64 -8.28
N ASP A 27 -1.75 9.11 -8.17
CA ASP A 27 -2.47 8.98 -6.93
C ASP A 27 -1.90 7.81 -6.10
N HIS A 28 -1.58 8.11 -4.85
CA HIS A 28 -1.16 7.15 -3.82
C HIS A 28 -2.12 7.13 -2.62
N PHE A 29 -3.23 7.87 -2.71
CA PHE A 29 -4.25 8.00 -1.68
C PHE A 29 -5.39 7.00 -1.87
N LEU A 30 -5.57 6.43 -3.06
CA LEU A 30 -6.47 5.29 -3.28
C LEU A 30 -5.74 3.98 -3.06
N GLY A 31 -6.49 2.96 -2.64
CA GLY A 31 -6.01 1.62 -2.37
C GLY A 31 -4.89 1.53 -1.32
N ASP A 32 -4.19 0.41 -1.34
CA ASP A 32 -3.07 0.08 -0.47
C ASP A 32 -1.74 -0.03 -1.21
N GLY A 33 -1.66 0.47 -2.45
CA GLY A 33 -0.46 0.47 -3.28
C GLY A 33 0.83 0.89 -2.56
N PHE A 34 0.80 1.84 -1.62
CA PHE A 34 1.99 2.20 -0.84
C PHE A 34 2.52 1.05 0.05
N THR A 35 1.62 0.30 0.67
CA THR A 35 1.95 -0.89 1.47
C THR A 35 2.51 -1.98 0.57
N ILE A 36 1.88 -2.22 -0.59
CA ILE A 36 2.35 -3.18 -1.58
C ILE A 36 3.78 -2.85 -2.04
N LEU A 37 4.05 -1.61 -2.41
CA LEU A 37 5.39 -1.15 -2.81
C LEU A 37 6.42 -1.36 -1.69
N ALA A 38 6.05 -1.07 -0.44
CA ALA A 38 6.93 -1.27 0.72
C ALA A 38 7.24 -2.74 0.97
N ASN A 39 6.26 -3.63 0.85
CA ASN A 39 6.44 -5.07 1.03
C ASN A 39 7.35 -5.67 -0.05
N VAL A 40 7.12 -5.31 -1.32
CA VAL A 40 7.98 -5.75 -2.42
C VAL A 40 9.39 -5.18 -2.27
N LYS A 41 9.55 -3.91 -1.90
CA LYS A 41 10.87 -3.33 -1.58
C LYS A 41 11.54 -4.05 -0.40
N GLY A 42 10.77 -4.50 0.58
CA GLY A 42 11.22 -5.29 1.73
C GLY A 42 11.61 -6.73 1.42
N GLY A 43 11.50 -7.17 0.16
CA GLY A 43 11.87 -8.52 -0.26
C GLY A 43 10.78 -9.57 0.00
N GLN A 44 9.52 -9.16 0.19
CA GLN A 44 8.41 -10.10 0.31
C GLN A 44 8.04 -10.69 -1.06
N TYR A 45 8.21 -12.00 -1.25
CA TYR A 45 7.88 -12.73 -2.50
C TYR A 45 6.48 -13.33 -2.52
N PHE A 46 5.84 -13.39 -1.37
CA PHE A 46 4.61 -14.12 -1.21
C PHE A 46 3.67 -13.35 -0.30
N GLN A 47 2.45 -13.18 -0.77
CA GLN A 47 1.33 -12.67 0.00
C GLN A 47 0.18 -13.67 -0.19
N PRO A 48 -0.39 -14.23 0.89
CA PRO A 48 -1.38 -15.31 0.78
C PRO A 48 -2.61 -14.98 -0.09
N THR A 49 -3.02 -13.71 -0.14
CA THR A 49 -4.15 -13.24 -0.93
C THR A 49 -3.84 -13.11 -2.42
N GLU A 50 -2.57 -12.93 -2.79
CA GLU A 50 -2.13 -12.59 -4.15
C GLU A 50 -0.71 -13.12 -4.46
N PRO A 51 -0.52 -14.45 -4.38
CA PRO A 51 0.80 -15.04 -4.34
C PRO A 51 1.57 -14.90 -5.66
N LEU A 52 0.89 -15.07 -6.80
CA LEU A 52 1.54 -14.94 -8.11
C LEU A 52 1.85 -13.49 -8.47
N ASP A 53 1.05 -12.54 -7.96
CA ASP A 53 1.26 -11.11 -8.18
C ASP A 53 2.57 -10.64 -7.53
N TYR A 54 2.72 -10.88 -6.21
CA TYR A 54 3.95 -10.52 -5.48
C TYR A 54 5.19 -11.20 -6.07
N PHE A 55 5.06 -12.46 -6.48
CA PHE A 55 6.17 -13.18 -7.11
C PHE A 55 6.63 -12.49 -8.41
N ILE A 56 5.70 -12.13 -9.29
CA ILE A 56 6.02 -11.44 -10.54
C ILE A 56 6.60 -10.05 -10.27
N HIS A 57 6.02 -9.29 -9.36
CA HIS A 57 6.50 -7.95 -9.03
C HIS A 57 7.89 -7.95 -8.39
N GLN A 58 8.22 -8.97 -7.60
CA GLN A 58 9.59 -9.18 -7.11
C GLN A 58 10.59 -9.51 -8.22
N VAL A 59 10.21 -10.40 -9.14
CA VAL A 59 11.07 -10.75 -10.27
C VAL A 59 11.34 -9.52 -11.12
N LEU A 60 10.30 -8.75 -11.45
CA LEU A 60 10.43 -7.50 -12.20
C LEU A 60 11.25 -6.45 -11.43
N PHE A 61 11.02 -6.28 -10.13
CA PHE A 61 11.79 -5.36 -9.29
C PHE A 61 13.29 -5.67 -9.31
N LYS A 62 13.66 -6.95 -9.23
CA LYS A 62 15.05 -7.39 -9.38
C LYS A 62 15.62 -7.15 -10.77
N LEU A 63 14.84 -7.41 -11.82
CA LEU A 63 15.26 -7.14 -13.21
C LEU A 63 15.51 -5.65 -13.43
N TYR A 64 14.82 -4.77 -12.70
CA TYR A 64 15.09 -3.34 -12.67
C TYR A 64 16.23 -2.93 -11.73
N GLY A 65 16.98 -3.86 -11.13
CA GLY A 65 18.15 -3.54 -10.31
C GLY A 65 17.84 -3.13 -8.87
N GLY A 66 16.60 -3.32 -8.39
CA GLY A 66 16.27 -3.22 -6.96
C GLY A 66 16.29 -1.81 -6.34
N TYR A 67 16.30 -0.74 -7.15
CA TYR A 67 16.21 0.64 -6.63
C TYR A 67 14.77 1.08 -6.40
N GLU A 68 14.55 2.11 -5.58
CA GLU A 68 13.21 2.53 -5.12
C GLU A 68 12.18 2.78 -6.24
N GLN A 69 12.59 3.41 -7.34
CA GLN A 69 11.71 3.63 -8.50
C GLN A 69 11.43 2.35 -9.31
N GLY A 70 12.23 1.30 -9.14
CA GLY A 70 12.08 0.02 -9.83
C GLY A 70 10.82 -0.74 -9.42
N VAL A 71 10.38 -0.62 -8.16
CA VAL A 71 9.16 -1.28 -7.69
C VAL A 71 7.92 -0.59 -8.24
N TYR A 72 7.88 0.75 -8.26
CA TYR A 72 6.78 1.47 -8.89
C TYR A 72 6.67 1.14 -10.39
N ARG A 73 7.82 1.12 -11.09
CA ARG A 73 7.87 0.76 -12.52
C ARG A 73 7.38 -0.66 -12.80
N SER A 74 7.60 -1.62 -11.89
CA SER A 74 7.08 -2.98 -12.10
C SER A 74 5.56 -2.99 -12.13
N TYR A 75 4.89 -2.29 -11.20
CA TYR A 75 3.44 -2.14 -11.17
C TYR A 75 2.91 -1.36 -12.38
N SER A 76 3.46 -0.19 -12.69
CA SER A 76 2.96 0.60 -13.81
C SER A 76 3.13 -0.11 -15.16
N LEU A 77 4.25 -0.81 -15.39
CA LEU A 77 4.43 -1.54 -16.64
C LEU A 77 3.48 -2.74 -16.74
N THR A 78 3.28 -3.49 -15.66
CA THR A 78 2.28 -4.57 -15.61
C THR A 78 0.89 -4.02 -15.89
N SER A 79 0.54 -2.86 -15.32
CA SER A 79 -0.72 -2.15 -15.59
C SER A 79 -0.90 -1.84 -17.08
N TYR A 80 0.10 -1.24 -17.74
CA TYR A 80 0.04 -0.97 -19.19
C TYR A 80 -0.07 -2.25 -20.02
N ALA A 81 0.73 -3.27 -19.68
CA ALA A 81 0.73 -4.55 -20.38
C ALA A 81 -0.63 -5.25 -20.26
N CYS A 82 -1.27 -5.18 -19.10
CA CYS A 82 -2.63 -5.66 -18.87
C CYS A 82 -3.65 -4.89 -19.72
N GLY A 83 -3.49 -3.57 -19.87
CA GLY A 83 -4.30 -2.77 -20.77
C GLY A 83 -4.18 -3.20 -22.23
N VAL A 84 -2.95 -3.43 -22.70
CA VAL A 84 -2.69 -3.95 -24.06
C VAL A 84 -3.33 -5.33 -24.23
N ALA A 85 -3.12 -6.25 -23.27
CA ALA A 85 -3.69 -7.59 -23.31
C ALA A 85 -5.22 -7.55 -23.34
N PHE A 86 -5.83 -6.70 -22.51
CA PHE A 86 -7.28 -6.47 -22.47
C PHE A 86 -7.81 -5.99 -23.81
N LEU A 87 -7.17 -4.98 -24.41
CA LEU A 87 -7.54 -4.48 -25.74
C LEU A 87 -7.43 -5.60 -26.78
N LEU A 88 -6.31 -6.34 -26.82
CA LEU A 88 -6.07 -7.42 -27.79
C LEU A 88 -7.13 -8.52 -27.66
N GLY A 89 -7.53 -8.86 -26.44
CA GLY A 89 -8.60 -9.80 -26.22
C GLY A 89 -9.97 -9.28 -26.66
N LEU A 90 -10.25 -7.98 -26.50
CA LEU A 90 -11.46 -7.35 -27.02
C LEU A 90 -11.59 -7.53 -28.55
N PHE A 91 -10.47 -7.42 -29.28
CA PHE A 91 -10.41 -7.59 -30.73
C PHE A 91 -10.99 -8.92 -31.22
N LEU A 92 -10.80 -9.99 -30.44
CA LEU A 92 -11.26 -11.34 -30.79
C LEU A 92 -12.80 -11.41 -30.95
N PHE A 93 -13.53 -10.44 -30.39
CA PHE A 93 -15.00 -10.38 -30.45
C PHE A 93 -15.53 -9.35 -31.48
N ILE A 94 -14.65 -8.57 -32.08
CA ILE A 94 -15.00 -7.52 -33.04
C ILE A 94 -15.13 -8.12 -34.44
N LYS A 95 -16.35 -8.13 -34.99
CA LYS A 95 -16.62 -8.68 -36.34
C LYS A 95 -16.69 -7.61 -37.43
N ASN A 96 -17.03 -6.39 -37.05
CA ASN A 96 -17.24 -5.26 -37.96
C ASN A 96 -16.99 -3.93 -37.23
N ARG A 97 -17.08 -2.80 -37.95
CA ARG A 97 -16.85 -1.46 -37.37
C ARG A 97 -17.86 -1.09 -36.29
N ALA A 98 -19.13 -1.47 -36.44
CA ALA A 98 -20.15 -1.17 -35.44
C ALA A 98 -19.86 -1.90 -34.11
N HIS A 99 -19.37 -3.14 -34.17
CA HIS A 99 -18.93 -3.88 -32.99
C HIS A 99 -17.78 -3.18 -32.28
N LEU A 100 -16.79 -2.69 -33.04
CA LEU A 100 -15.63 -1.98 -32.48
C LEU A 100 -16.08 -0.74 -31.72
N ILE A 101 -16.89 0.08 -32.37
CA ILE A 101 -17.39 1.34 -31.84
C ILE A 101 -18.21 1.07 -30.57
N LEU A 102 -19.16 0.12 -30.62
CA LEU A 102 -19.99 -0.23 -29.47
C LEU A 102 -19.15 -0.78 -28.30
N ALA A 103 -18.18 -1.65 -28.59
CA ALA A 103 -17.30 -2.21 -27.57
C ALA A 103 -16.49 -1.13 -26.87
N LEU A 104 -15.90 -0.19 -27.63
CA LEU A 104 -15.16 0.94 -27.06
C LEU A 104 -16.06 1.83 -26.20
N GLY A 105 -17.29 2.13 -26.66
CA GLY A 105 -18.25 2.92 -25.87
C GLY A 105 -18.64 2.25 -24.56
N VAL A 106 -18.90 0.93 -24.57
CA VAL A 106 -19.24 0.17 -23.36
C VAL A 106 -18.06 0.12 -22.40
N VAL A 107 -16.86 -0.21 -22.89
CA VAL A 107 -15.64 -0.30 -22.08
C VAL A 107 -15.33 1.05 -21.43
N SER A 108 -15.48 2.16 -22.16
CA SER A 108 -15.23 3.51 -21.62
C SER A 108 -16.19 3.93 -20.51
N CYS A 109 -17.26 3.17 -20.24
CA CYS A 109 -18.21 3.49 -19.16
C CYS A 109 -17.77 2.96 -17.79
N PHE A 110 -16.69 2.19 -17.68
CA PHE A 110 -16.29 1.57 -16.42
C PHE A 110 -14.99 2.18 -15.87
N VAL A 111 -15.03 2.67 -14.63
CA VAL A 111 -13.86 3.31 -14.00
C VAL A 111 -12.67 2.39 -13.80
N VAL A 112 -12.86 1.06 -13.79
CA VAL A 112 -11.77 0.07 -13.72
C VAL A 112 -10.80 0.18 -14.90
N MET A 113 -11.14 0.93 -15.96
CA MET A 113 -10.16 1.31 -16.97
C MET A 113 -8.95 2.03 -16.38
N GLN A 114 -9.10 2.70 -15.22
CA GLN A 114 -7.99 3.24 -14.41
C GLN A 114 -6.89 2.22 -14.15
N PHE A 115 -7.21 0.92 -14.04
CA PHE A 115 -6.23 -0.15 -13.83
C PHE A 115 -5.16 -0.21 -14.92
N PHE A 116 -5.43 0.34 -16.09
CA PHE A 116 -4.49 0.35 -17.21
C PHE A 116 -3.67 1.63 -17.30
N PHE A 117 -3.94 2.62 -16.45
CA PHE A 117 -3.22 3.89 -16.39
C PHE A 117 -2.17 3.88 -15.28
N GLY A 118 -1.28 2.89 -15.27
CA GLY A 118 -0.14 2.84 -14.34
C GLY A 118 -0.51 2.72 -12.86
N TYR A 119 -1.75 2.32 -12.57
CA TYR A 119 -2.29 2.14 -11.23
C TYR A 119 -1.52 1.04 -10.48
N VAL A 120 -1.25 1.23 -9.19
CA VAL A 120 -0.37 0.37 -8.39
C VAL A 120 -1.21 -0.49 -7.45
N GLU A 121 -1.63 -1.65 -7.93
CA GLU A 121 -2.50 -2.59 -7.21
C GLU A 121 -2.25 -4.04 -7.65
N SER A 122 -2.57 -5.00 -6.78
CA SER A 122 -2.21 -6.42 -6.95
C SER A 122 -3.29 -7.32 -7.58
N TYR A 123 -4.39 -6.75 -8.06
CA TYR A 123 -5.46 -7.52 -8.75
C TYR A 123 -5.70 -7.07 -10.19
N ILE A 124 -4.79 -6.27 -10.79
CA ILE A 124 -4.91 -5.84 -12.19
C ILE A 124 -4.84 -7.04 -13.14
N ILE A 125 -3.88 -7.95 -12.93
CA ILE A 125 -3.77 -9.19 -13.72
C ILE A 125 -4.99 -10.08 -13.48
N ALA A 126 -5.40 -10.22 -12.21
CA ALA A 126 -6.58 -10.99 -11.84
C ALA A 126 -7.83 -10.47 -12.56
N PHE A 127 -8.06 -9.15 -12.60
CA PHE A 127 -9.18 -8.53 -13.31
C PHE A 127 -9.22 -8.91 -14.80
N VAL A 128 -8.08 -8.83 -15.51
CA VAL A 128 -8.00 -9.21 -16.93
C VAL A 128 -8.32 -10.70 -17.13
N LEU A 129 -7.81 -11.56 -16.25
CA LEU A 129 -8.09 -13.00 -16.27
C LEU A 129 -9.56 -13.30 -15.95
N MET A 130 -10.16 -12.60 -14.99
CA MET A 130 -11.59 -12.70 -14.66
C MET A 130 -12.47 -12.27 -15.84
N PHE A 131 -12.09 -11.22 -16.56
CA PHE A 131 -12.79 -10.76 -17.75
C PHE A 131 -12.74 -11.83 -18.85
N PHE A 132 -11.56 -12.37 -19.16
CA PHE A 132 -11.43 -13.43 -20.17
C PHE A 132 -12.08 -14.74 -19.74
N TYR A 133 -12.00 -15.09 -18.46
CA TYR A 133 -12.77 -16.20 -17.89
C TYR A 133 -14.26 -16.01 -18.17
N SER A 134 -14.80 -14.84 -17.86
CA SER A 134 -16.22 -14.54 -18.03
C SER A 134 -16.65 -14.68 -19.50
N LEU A 135 -15.86 -14.16 -20.44
CA LEU A 135 -16.12 -14.35 -21.87
C LEU A 135 -16.06 -15.83 -22.30
N SER A 136 -15.06 -16.57 -21.82
CA SER A 136 -14.90 -17.99 -22.12
C SER A 136 -16.04 -18.82 -21.52
N ALA A 137 -16.46 -18.53 -20.29
CA ALA A 137 -17.58 -19.16 -19.61
C ALA A 137 -18.92 -18.87 -20.29
N ILE A 138 -19.15 -17.64 -20.76
CA ILE A 138 -20.33 -17.28 -21.57
C ILE A 138 -20.36 -18.10 -22.87
N ARG A 139 -19.23 -18.20 -23.57
CA ARG A 139 -19.12 -19.04 -24.77
C ARG A 139 -19.44 -20.51 -24.45
N ASP A 140 -18.87 -21.03 -23.37
CA ASP A 140 -19.02 -22.41 -22.92
C ASP A 140 -20.47 -22.73 -22.51
N SER A 141 -21.17 -21.76 -21.92
CA SER A 141 -22.61 -21.86 -21.61
C SER A 141 -23.49 -22.13 -22.84
N ASN A 142 -23.01 -21.72 -24.02
CA ASN A 142 -23.68 -21.90 -25.31
C ASN A 142 -23.18 -23.14 -26.10
N LYS A 143 -22.05 -23.75 -25.71
CA LYS A 143 -21.38 -24.83 -26.47
C LYS A 143 -21.43 -26.22 -25.79
N ASP A 144 -22.32 -26.40 -24.83
CA ASP A 144 -22.55 -27.68 -24.16
C ASP A 144 -21.32 -28.30 -23.47
N GLY A 145 -20.43 -27.50 -22.89
CA GLY A 145 -19.30 -28.00 -22.10
C GLY A 145 -18.45 -26.92 -21.47
N LEU A 146 -17.60 -27.30 -20.51
CA LEU A 146 -16.61 -26.42 -19.88
C LEU A 146 -15.25 -26.63 -20.56
N SER A 147 -14.73 -25.59 -21.21
CA SER A 147 -13.43 -25.68 -21.86
C SER A 147 -12.28 -25.66 -20.85
N VAL A 148 -11.18 -26.32 -21.21
CA VAL A 148 -9.91 -26.22 -20.46
C VAL A 148 -9.47 -24.77 -20.32
N THR A 149 -9.71 -23.94 -21.35
CA THR A 149 -9.42 -22.50 -21.31
C THR A 149 -10.13 -21.79 -20.15
N SER A 150 -11.43 -22.04 -19.95
CA SER A 150 -12.17 -21.45 -18.83
C SER A 150 -11.61 -21.89 -17.48
N ILE A 151 -11.23 -23.17 -17.33
CA ILE A 151 -10.64 -23.68 -16.08
C ILE A 151 -9.29 -23.00 -15.81
N VAL A 152 -8.41 -22.95 -16.81
CA VAL A 152 -7.07 -22.34 -16.67
C VAL A 152 -7.17 -20.86 -16.32
N LEU A 153 -8.05 -20.11 -17.00
CA LEU A 153 -8.25 -18.68 -16.71
C LEU A 153 -8.75 -18.45 -15.28
N LEU A 154 -9.69 -19.27 -14.79
CA LEU A 154 -10.17 -19.17 -13.42
C LEU A 154 -9.07 -19.49 -12.39
N VAL A 155 -8.33 -20.58 -12.60
CA VAL A 155 -7.24 -20.99 -11.70
C VAL A 155 -6.17 -19.92 -11.65
N LEU A 156 -5.78 -19.35 -12.80
CA LEU A 156 -4.82 -18.25 -12.84
C LEU A 156 -5.38 -17.00 -12.15
N ALA A 157 -6.65 -16.63 -12.40
CA ALA A 157 -7.25 -15.48 -11.74
C ALA A 157 -7.21 -15.61 -10.21
N ILE A 158 -7.54 -16.80 -9.67
CA ILE A 158 -7.46 -17.11 -8.23
C ILE A 158 -6.01 -17.07 -7.74
N GLY A 159 -5.06 -17.59 -8.52
CA GLY A 159 -3.64 -17.58 -8.17
C GLY A 159 -3.03 -16.17 -8.13
N PHE A 160 -3.52 -15.25 -8.97
CA PHE A 160 -3.14 -13.84 -8.91
C PHE A 160 -3.85 -13.10 -7.79
N HIS A 161 -5.13 -13.37 -7.53
CA HIS A 161 -5.83 -12.81 -6.39
C HIS A 161 -7.00 -13.70 -5.93
N ILE A 162 -7.04 -14.03 -4.64
CA ILE A 162 -7.99 -14.98 -4.05
C ILE A 162 -9.45 -14.52 -4.17
N SER A 163 -9.71 -13.21 -4.25
CA SER A 163 -11.06 -12.67 -4.45
C SER A 163 -11.71 -13.20 -5.75
N SER A 164 -10.91 -13.59 -6.75
CA SER A 164 -11.43 -14.21 -7.99
C SER A 164 -12.16 -15.54 -7.75
N ALA A 165 -11.99 -16.16 -6.57
CA ALA A 165 -12.69 -17.39 -6.19
C ALA A 165 -14.22 -17.21 -6.15
N VAL A 166 -14.72 -15.96 -6.08
CA VAL A 166 -16.16 -15.64 -6.21
C VAL A 166 -16.76 -16.16 -7.52
N LEU A 167 -15.96 -16.44 -8.55
CA LEU A 167 -16.43 -16.95 -9.84
C LEU A 167 -16.62 -18.49 -9.88
N ILE A 168 -16.15 -19.23 -8.86
CA ILE A 168 -16.27 -20.69 -8.77
C ILE A 168 -17.72 -21.19 -8.98
N PRO A 169 -18.77 -20.57 -8.40
CA PRO A 169 -20.15 -21.00 -8.62
C PRO A 169 -20.55 -21.10 -10.09
N SER A 170 -20.04 -20.22 -10.96
CA SER A 170 -20.33 -20.26 -12.39
C SER A 170 -19.62 -21.42 -13.11
N ALA A 171 -18.39 -21.76 -12.72
CA ALA A 171 -17.70 -22.96 -13.20
C ALA A 171 -18.42 -24.24 -12.77
N VAL A 172 -18.86 -24.31 -11.51
CA VAL A 172 -19.63 -25.44 -10.96
C VAL A 172 -20.96 -25.58 -11.70
N PHE A 173 -21.65 -24.47 -11.99
CA PHE A 173 -22.88 -24.47 -12.77
C PHE A 173 -22.66 -25.07 -14.17
N LEU A 174 -21.61 -24.64 -14.89
CA LEU A 174 -21.28 -25.19 -16.20
C LEU A 174 -20.92 -26.67 -16.14
N ALA A 175 -20.17 -27.09 -15.12
CA ALA A 175 -19.77 -28.48 -14.94
C ALA A 175 -20.98 -29.39 -14.65
N THR A 176 -21.89 -28.95 -13.77
CA THR A 176 -23.06 -29.74 -13.34
C THR A 176 -24.14 -29.86 -14.42
N ARG A 177 -24.27 -28.88 -15.32
CA ARG A 177 -25.30 -28.91 -16.36
C ARG A 177 -25.06 -29.96 -17.44
N LYS A 178 -23.80 -30.30 -17.76
CA LYS A 178 -23.47 -30.99 -19.02
C LYS A 178 -22.59 -32.24 -18.92
N TYR A 179 -21.78 -32.41 -17.88
CA TYR A 179 -20.93 -33.60 -17.77
C TYR A 179 -21.69 -34.83 -17.27
N SER A 180 -21.17 -36.04 -17.55
CA SER A 180 -21.62 -37.26 -16.88
C SER A 180 -21.29 -37.21 -15.38
N ALA A 181 -22.00 -37.96 -14.54
CA ALA A 181 -21.78 -37.97 -13.08
C ALA A 181 -20.29 -38.14 -12.70
N ARG A 182 -19.58 -39.07 -13.37
CA ARG A 182 -18.14 -39.31 -13.14
C ARG A 182 -17.27 -38.09 -13.46
N GLN A 183 -17.48 -37.45 -14.61
CA GLN A 183 -16.73 -36.25 -15.01
C GLN A 183 -17.07 -35.04 -14.12
N ARG A 184 -18.33 -34.92 -13.67
CA ARG A 184 -18.73 -33.90 -12.68
C ARG A 184 -17.91 -34.03 -11.40
N TYR A 185 -17.76 -35.23 -10.86
CA TYR A 185 -17.00 -35.44 -9.62
C TYR A 185 -15.51 -35.16 -9.79
N ILE A 186 -14.91 -35.44 -10.96
CA ILE A 186 -13.50 -35.10 -11.21
C ILE A 186 -13.32 -33.58 -11.28
N ILE A 187 -14.15 -32.87 -12.05
CA ILE A 187 -14.05 -31.42 -12.19
C ILE A 187 -14.36 -30.72 -10.86
N LEU A 188 -15.41 -31.14 -10.17
CA LEU A 188 -15.75 -30.63 -8.84
C LEU A 188 -14.62 -30.93 -7.85
N GLY A 189 -14.08 -32.16 -7.88
CA GLY A 189 -12.96 -32.58 -7.04
C GLY A 189 -11.71 -31.75 -7.28
N VAL A 190 -11.32 -31.48 -8.53
CA VAL A 190 -10.18 -30.61 -8.86
C VAL A 190 -10.44 -29.16 -8.46
N THR A 191 -11.65 -28.65 -8.70
CA THR A 191 -12.01 -27.26 -8.35
C THR A 191 -12.03 -27.05 -6.84
N VAL A 192 -12.65 -27.98 -6.11
CA VAL A 192 -12.69 -28.00 -4.65
C VAL A 192 -11.29 -28.22 -4.09
N LEU A 193 -10.50 -29.15 -4.63
CA LEU A 193 -9.13 -29.36 -4.20
C LEU A 193 -8.28 -28.11 -4.43
N ALA A 194 -8.39 -27.45 -5.58
CA ALA A 194 -7.69 -26.21 -5.86
C ALA A 194 -8.10 -25.11 -4.86
N ALA A 195 -9.41 -24.94 -4.61
CA ALA A 195 -9.93 -23.98 -3.63
C ALA A 195 -9.54 -24.32 -2.18
N LEU A 196 -9.47 -25.61 -1.82
CA LEU A 196 -9.02 -26.08 -0.52
C LEU A 196 -7.51 -25.97 -0.34
N LEU A 197 -6.72 -26.13 -1.42
CA LEU A 197 -5.28 -25.94 -1.35
C LEU A 197 -4.93 -24.45 -1.26
N THR A 198 -5.63 -23.57 -1.99
CA THR A 198 -5.46 -22.12 -1.85
C THR A 198 -6.03 -21.59 -0.54
N GLY A 199 -7.27 -21.97 -0.19
CA GLY A 199 -7.90 -21.61 1.09
C GLY A 199 -7.20 -22.23 2.29
N GLY A 200 -6.71 -23.48 2.17
CA GLY A 200 -5.93 -24.16 3.20
C GLY A 200 -4.54 -23.57 3.35
N ALA A 201 -3.83 -23.24 2.28
CA ALA A 201 -2.59 -22.47 2.34
C ALA A 201 -2.84 -21.11 3.01
N TYR A 202 -3.91 -20.41 2.62
CA TYR A 202 -4.31 -19.16 3.26
C TYR A 202 -4.54 -19.32 4.76
N LEU A 203 -5.28 -20.35 5.20
CA LEU A 203 -5.55 -20.62 6.62
C LEU A 203 -4.30 -21.07 7.40
N ILE A 204 -3.42 -21.86 6.79
CA ILE A 204 -2.19 -22.36 7.43
C ILE A 204 -1.17 -21.22 7.59
N PHE A 205 -1.00 -20.38 6.58
CA PHE A 205 0.00 -19.31 6.58
C PHE A 205 -0.53 -17.97 7.14
N SER A 206 -1.85 -17.80 7.25
CA SER A 206 -2.51 -16.56 7.70
C SER A 206 -3.43 -16.77 8.90
N SER A 207 -3.13 -17.77 9.75
CA SER A 207 -3.95 -18.37 10.82
C SER A 207 -4.52 -17.44 11.92
N LYS A 208 -4.53 -16.12 11.71
CA LYS A 208 -5.08 -15.11 12.61
C LYS A 208 -6.27 -14.32 12.06
N LEU A 209 -6.65 -14.49 10.80
CA LEU A 209 -7.78 -13.74 10.22
C LEU A 209 -9.10 -14.49 10.43
N SER A 210 -9.98 -13.93 11.25
CA SER A 210 -11.36 -14.41 11.38
C SER A 210 -12.22 -13.92 10.20
N ILE A 211 -13.29 -14.63 9.84
CA ILE A 211 -14.22 -14.17 8.79
C ILE A 211 -14.85 -12.81 9.18
N SER A 212 -15.08 -12.59 10.48
CA SER A 212 -15.52 -11.31 11.03
C SER A 212 -14.51 -10.18 10.84
N ASP A 213 -13.22 -10.49 10.63
CA ASP A 213 -12.22 -9.48 10.30
C ASP A 213 -12.26 -9.05 8.84
N ILE A 214 -12.94 -9.77 7.95
CA ILE A 214 -12.95 -9.52 6.50
C ILE A 214 -14.33 -9.02 6.04
N THR A 215 -15.38 -9.33 6.79
CA THR A 215 -16.77 -8.98 6.43
C THR A 215 -17.30 -7.82 7.25
N VAL A 216 -18.19 -7.03 6.64
CA VAL A 216 -18.93 -5.97 7.34
C VAL A 216 -19.85 -6.64 8.37
N PRO A 217 -19.81 -6.25 9.65
CA PRO A 217 -20.71 -6.82 10.64
C PRO A 217 -22.16 -6.45 10.31
N LEU A 218 -23.10 -7.36 10.59
CA LEU A 218 -24.52 -7.11 10.36
C LEU A 218 -25.01 -5.86 11.11
N TRP A 219 -24.49 -5.65 12.32
CA TRP A 219 -24.82 -4.54 13.21
C TRP A 219 -23.54 -3.85 13.67
N ALA A 220 -23.63 -2.56 14.03
CA ALA A 220 -22.49 -1.82 14.55
C ALA A 220 -21.96 -2.49 15.83
N THR A 221 -20.65 -2.63 15.93
CA THR A 221 -19.97 -3.09 17.14
C THR A 221 -19.21 -1.92 17.78
N THR A 222 -18.68 -2.12 18.98
CA THR A 222 -17.85 -1.11 19.66
C THR A 222 -16.65 -0.70 18.82
N ASP A 223 -16.07 -1.67 18.10
CA ASP A 223 -14.81 -1.50 17.37
C ASP A 223 -15.04 -1.35 15.86
N ASN A 224 -16.28 -1.45 15.40
CA ASN A 224 -16.66 -1.25 14.01
C ASN A 224 -18.06 -0.61 13.91
N PRO A 225 -18.14 0.73 13.85
CA PRO A 225 -19.42 1.42 13.62
C PRO A 225 -19.93 1.26 12.18
N TYR A 226 -19.09 0.83 11.24
CA TYR A 226 -19.44 0.59 9.85
C TYR A 226 -20.07 -0.80 9.71
N SER A 227 -21.40 -0.84 9.64
CA SER A 227 -22.19 -2.08 9.59
C SER A 227 -23.04 -2.18 8.33
N MET A 228 -23.49 -3.40 8.03
CA MET A 228 -24.16 -3.75 6.78
C MET A 228 -25.39 -2.89 6.50
N PHE A 229 -26.14 -2.55 7.55
CA PHE A 229 -27.35 -1.73 7.45
C PHE A 229 -27.15 -0.29 7.90
N SER A 230 -25.91 0.15 8.14
CA SER A 230 -25.61 1.55 8.43
C SER A 230 -25.89 2.43 7.21
N VAL A 231 -26.38 3.65 7.44
CA VAL A 231 -26.62 4.63 6.37
C VAL A 231 -25.34 4.89 5.56
N ARG A 232 -24.18 4.91 6.23
CA ARG A 232 -22.89 5.11 5.57
C ARG A 232 -22.57 3.96 4.59
N HIS A 233 -22.65 2.70 5.03
CA HIS A 233 -22.41 1.56 4.13
C HIS A 233 -23.37 1.55 2.93
N LEU A 234 -24.66 1.83 3.14
CA LEU A 234 -25.63 1.90 2.04
C LEU A 234 -25.35 3.04 1.06
N THR A 235 -24.90 4.20 1.58
CA THR A 235 -24.51 5.35 0.75
C THR A 235 -23.25 5.03 -0.05
N ASP A 236 -22.28 4.39 0.57
CA ASP A 236 -21.03 3.97 -0.06
C ASP A 236 -21.29 2.92 -1.15
N LEU A 237 -22.17 1.94 -0.90
CA LEU A 237 -22.62 1.00 -1.92
C LEU A 237 -23.34 1.71 -3.08
N ALA A 238 -24.22 2.68 -2.80
CA ALA A 238 -24.89 3.43 -3.86
C ALA A 238 -23.89 4.22 -4.72
N ASN A 239 -22.93 4.90 -4.09
CA ASN A 239 -21.87 5.63 -4.78
C ASN A 239 -21.00 4.69 -5.61
N LEU A 240 -20.61 3.53 -5.06
CA LEU A 240 -19.87 2.52 -5.77
C LEU A 240 -20.65 1.93 -6.95
N MET A 241 -21.97 1.74 -6.84
CA MET A 241 -22.82 1.32 -7.96
C MET A 241 -22.84 2.32 -9.10
N LEU A 242 -22.85 3.62 -8.80
CA LEU A 242 -22.78 4.68 -9.80
C LEU A 242 -21.37 4.83 -10.37
N LEU A 243 -20.35 4.62 -9.56
CA LEU A 243 -18.94 4.72 -9.95
C LEU A 243 -18.52 3.51 -10.79
N SER A 244 -18.65 2.30 -10.29
CA SER A 244 -18.08 1.09 -10.88
C SER A 244 -19.06 0.30 -11.74
N TYR A 245 -20.36 0.42 -11.49
CA TYR A 245 -21.37 -0.43 -12.12
C TYR A 245 -22.43 0.32 -12.95
N PRO A 246 -22.12 1.43 -13.66
CA PRO A 246 -23.14 2.24 -14.33
C PRO A 246 -23.92 1.43 -15.38
N MET A 247 -23.26 0.46 -16.03
CA MET A 247 -23.91 -0.37 -17.04
C MET A 247 -24.86 -1.41 -16.45
N LEU A 248 -24.68 -1.82 -15.19
CA LEU A 248 -25.63 -2.72 -14.52
C LEU A 248 -27.00 -2.04 -14.39
N VAL A 249 -27.02 -0.75 -14.03
CA VAL A 249 -28.24 0.06 -13.96
C VAL A 249 -28.95 0.08 -15.32
N VAL A 250 -28.21 0.34 -16.39
CA VAL A 250 -28.76 0.35 -17.75
C VAL A 250 -29.28 -1.03 -18.18
N ILE A 251 -28.55 -2.10 -17.87
CA ILE A 251 -28.97 -3.49 -18.16
C ILE A 251 -30.31 -3.83 -17.49
N ILE A 252 -30.49 -3.41 -16.23
CA ILE A 252 -31.73 -3.68 -15.46
C ILE A 252 -32.91 -2.91 -16.06
N LEU A 253 -32.68 -1.68 -16.55
CA LEU A 253 -33.70 -0.84 -17.16
C LEU A 253 -34.12 -1.30 -18.57
N ILE A 254 -33.23 -1.97 -19.31
CA ILE A 254 -33.53 -2.49 -20.65
C ILE A 254 -34.13 -3.91 -20.55
N GLY A 255 -35.45 -4.02 -20.70
CA GLY A 255 -36.21 -5.26 -20.44
C GLY A 255 -35.68 -6.55 -21.10
N ASN A 256 -35.15 -6.49 -22.32
CA ASN A 256 -34.56 -7.67 -22.98
C ASN A 256 -33.22 -8.09 -22.36
N LEU A 257 -32.38 -7.13 -21.99
CA LEU A 257 -31.11 -7.41 -21.29
C LEU A 257 -31.38 -7.92 -19.89
N ARG A 258 -32.38 -7.35 -19.20
CA ARG A 258 -32.87 -7.85 -17.90
C ARG A 258 -33.29 -9.32 -17.98
N LYS A 259 -34.10 -9.72 -18.97
CA LYS A 259 -34.48 -11.14 -19.12
C LYS A 259 -33.27 -12.05 -19.32
N LYS A 260 -32.27 -11.60 -20.09
CA LYS A 260 -31.06 -12.37 -20.36
C LYS A 260 -30.16 -12.49 -19.12
N VAL A 261 -29.91 -11.40 -18.39
CA VAL A 261 -29.05 -11.42 -17.19
C VAL A 261 -29.65 -12.25 -16.04
N LEU A 262 -30.97 -12.45 -16.03
CA LEU A 262 -31.66 -13.30 -15.06
C LEU A 262 -31.59 -14.80 -15.39
N GLN A 263 -30.97 -15.21 -16.50
CA GLN A 263 -30.78 -16.65 -16.75
C GLN A 263 -29.85 -17.25 -15.68
N PRO A 264 -30.08 -18.51 -15.24
CA PRO A 264 -29.37 -19.10 -14.10
C PRO A 264 -27.84 -19.03 -14.18
N PHE A 265 -27.25 -19.16 -15.37
CA PHE A 265 -25.81 -19.05 -15.56
C PHE A 265 -25.26 -17.64 -15.24
N TYR A 266 -25.93 -16.58 -15.70
CA TYR A 266 -25.46 -15.21 -15.41
C TYR A 266 -25.64 -14.84 -13.95
N LEU A 267 -26.66 -15.40 -13.28
CA LEU A 267 -26.82 -15.26 -11.83
C LEU A 267 -25.64 -15.87 -11.07
N THR A 268 -25.19 -17.08 -11.44
CA THR A 268 -24.02 -17.71 -10.80
C THR A 268 -22.69 -17.03 -11.16
N LEU A 269 -22.65 -16.25 -12.24
CA LEU A 269 -21.48 -15.49 -12.66
C LEU A 269 -21.38 -14.11 -11.97
N ILE A 270 -22.50 -13.37 -11.87
CA ILE A 270 -22.50 -11.97 -11.42
C ILE A 270 -22.85 -11.84 -9.93
N VAL A 271 -23.85 -12.57 -9.42
CA VAL A 271 -24.36 -12.39 -8.06
C VAL A 271 -23.29 -12.65 -6.99
N PRO A 272 -22.44 -13.70 -7.06
CA PRO A 272 -21.38 -13.89 -6.09
C PRO A 272 -20.40 -12.71 -6.00
N CYS A 273 -20.09 -12.06 -7.14
CA CYS A 273 -19.21 -10.89 -7.18
C CYS A 273 -19.88 -9.65 -6.54
N LEU A 274 -21.20 -9.47 -6.76
CA LEU A 274 -21.96 -8.41 -6.10
C LEU A 274 -22.11 -8.66 -4.59
N LEU A 275 -22.33 -9.91 -4.19
CA LEU A 275 -22.35 -10.29 -2.77
C LEU A 275 -20.99 -10.02 -2.12
N PHE A 276 -19.87 -10.33 -2.78
CA PHE A 276 -18.55 -9.94 -2.29
C PHE A 276 -18.47 -8.42 -2.04
N THR A 277 -18.91 -7.61 -3.00
CA THR A 277 -18.93 -6.15 -2.88
C THR A 277 -19.77 -5.66 -1.69
N ILE A 278 -20.88 -6.33 -1.39
CA ILE A 278 -21.81 -5.97 -0.29
C ILE A 278 -21.30 -6.45 1.08
N LEU A 279 -20.59 -7.58 1.11
CA LEU A 279 -20.24 -8.28 2.34
C LEU A 279 -18.85 -7.94 2.86
N ILE A 280 -17.93 -7.49 2.01
CA ILE A 280 -16.54 -7.21 2.38
C ILE A 280 -16.41 -5.86 3.07
N ASP A 281 -15.67 -5.84 4.17
CA ASP A 281 -15.36 -4.62 4.92
C ASP A 281 -14.18 -3.87 4.27
N PRO A 282 -14.41 -2.70 3.64
CA PRO A 282 -13.35 -1.94 3.00
C PRO A 282 -12.48 -1.29 4.08
N LYS A 283 -11.36 -1.92 4.42
CA LYS A 283 -10.49 -1.51 5.53
C LYS A 283 -9.97 -0.09 5.41
N LEU A 284 -9.90 0.46 4.20
CA LEU A 284 -9.49 1.84 3.95
C LEU A 284 -10.67 2.77 3.67
N GLY A 285 -11.90 2.30 3.83
CA GLY A 285 -13.12 2.99 3.41
C GLY A 285 -13.45 2.71 1.94
N ALA A 286 -14.74 2.69 1.61
CA ALA A 286 -15.22 2.24 0.30
C ALA A 286 -14.68 3.06 -0.89
N LEU A 287 -14.39 4.35 -0.67
CA LEU A 287 -13.78 5.20 -1.69
C LEU A 287 -12.34 4.78 -2.00
N ARG A 288 -11.54 4.44 -0.98
CA ARG A 288 -10.14 4.08 -1.19
C ARG A 288 -10.03 2.64 -1.70
N ASP A 289 -10.86 1.73 -1.20
CA ASP A 289 -10.94 0.33 -1.66
C ASP A 289 -11.92 0.15 -2.85
N TRP A 290 -12.21 1.22 -3.61
CA TRP A 290 -13.17 1.20 -4.72
C TRP A 290 -12.84 0.11 -5.75
N ASP A 291 -11.56 -0.14 -5.92
CA ASP A 291 -10.90 -1.02 -6.87
C ASP A 291 -11.07 -2.50 -6.49
N LEU A 292 -10.81 -2.86 -5.23
CA LEU A 292 -11.15 -4.16 -4.66
C LEU A 292 -12.66 -4.42 -4.75
N LEU A 293 -13.46 -3.40 -4.41
CA LEU A 293 -14.91 -3.46 -4.45
C LEU A 293 -15.49 -3.43 -5.87
N SER A 294 -14.68 -3.25 -6.92
CA SER A 294 -15.09 -3.24 -8.33
C SER A 294 -15.01 -4.62 -9.01
N ILE A 295 -14.82 -5.70 -8.24
CA ILE A 295 -14.60 -7.05 -8.78
C ILE A 295 -15.72 -7.54 -9.73
N ALA A 296 -16.97 -7.12 -9.50
CA ALA A 296 -18.09 -7.52 -10.34
C ALA A 296 -18.05 -6.89 -11.75
N VAL A 297 -17.18 -5.90 -11.99
CA VAL A 297 -17.07 -5.24 -13.28
C VAL A 297 -16.64 -6.22 -14.37
N ALA A 298 -15.72 -7.14 -14.08
CA ALA A 298 -15.24 -8.11 -15.07
C ALA A 298 -16.39 -8.95 -15.69
N PRO A 299 -17.23 -9.65 -14.91
CA PRO A 299 -18.36 -10.41 -15.48
C PRO A 299 -19.48 -9.51 -16.03
N ILE A 300 -19.75 -8.35 -15.43
CA ILE A 300 -20.77 -7.41 -15.94
C ILE A 300 -20.35 -6.86 -17.31
N LEU A 301 -19.09 -6.49 -17.48
CA LEU A 301 -18.52 -6.01 -18.73
C LEU A 301 -18.55 -7.09 -19.81
N ALA A 302 -18.16 -8.33 -19.47
CA ALA A 302 -18.24 -9.47 -20.40
C ALA A 302 -19.69 -9.75 -20.84
N PHE A 303 -20.65 -9.69 -19.92
CA PHE A 303 -22.07 -9.79 -20.23
C PHE A 303 -22.54 -8.65 -21.13
N ALA A 304 -22.23 -7.40 -20.78
CA ALA A 304 -22.65 -6.22 -21.52
C ALA A 304 -22.14 -6.28 -22.97
N LEU A 305 -20.86 -6.59 -23.16
CA LEU A 305 -20.25 -6.74 -24.48
C LEU A 305 -20.91 -7.86 -25.27
N THR A 306 -21.02 -9.07 -24.72
CA THR A 306 -21.61 -10.20 -25.46
C THR A 306 -23.08 -9.98 -25.80
N ALA A 307 -23.87 -9.46 -24.86
CA ALA A 307 -25.29 -9.19 -25.08
C ALA A 307 -25.54 -8.07 -26.11
N LEU A 308 -24.72 -7.02 -26.12
CA LEU A 308 -24.86 -5.92 -27.07
C LEU A 308 -24.33 -6.30 -28.46
N LEU A 309 -23.25 -7.07 -28.56
CA LEU A 309 -22.64 -7.50 -29.82
C LEU A 309 -23.40 -8.64 -30.52
N GLU A 310 -24.21 -9.41 -29.79
CA GLU A 310 -25.11 -10.42 -30.38
C GLU A 310 -26.34 -9.79 -31.05
N ASN A 311 -26.78 -8.63 -30.58
CA ASN A 311 -27.88 -7.92 -31.21
C ASN A 311 -27.42 -7.35 -32.55
N LYS A 312 -28.15 -7.68 -33.63
CA LYS A 312 -27.96 -7.08 -34.96
C LYS A 312 -28.47 -5.64 -34.94
N LEU A 313 -27.80 -4.76 -34.20
CA LEU A 313 -28.07 -3.33 -34.23
C LEU A 313 -27.72 -2.79 -35.62
N GLU A 314 -28.66 -2.08 -36.24
CA GLU A 314 -28.40 -1.32 -37.45
C GLU A 314 -27.27 -0.30 -37.20
N SER A 315 -26.40 -0.10 -38.18
CA SER A 315 -25.18 0.71 -37.98
C SER A 315 -25.47 2.10 -37.44
N HIS A 316 -26.54 2.77 -37.91
CA HIS A 316 -26.91 4.09 -37.42
C HIS A 316 -27.29 4.11 -35.93
N ARG A 317 -28.01 3.10 -35.44
CA ARG A 317 -28.35 2.98 -34.01
C ARG A 317 -27.11 2.70 -33.16
N ALA A 318 -26.19 1.88 -33.67
CA ALA A 318 -24.92 1.61 -33.00
C ALA A 318 -24.09 2.90 -32.82
N TYR A 319 -24.09 3.81 -33.81
CA TYR A 319 -23.46 5.13 -33.67
C TYR A 319 -24.15 6.00 -32.61
N SER A 320 -25.48 6.08 -32.59
CA SER A 320 -26.20 6.88 -31.57
C SER A 320 -25.94 6.36 -30.15
N VAL A 321 -25.99 5.04 -29.95
CA VAL A 321 -25.65 4.41 -28.66
C VAL A 321 -24.21 4.71 -28.28
N PHE A 322 -23.28 4.61 -29.24
CA PHE A 322 -21.89 4.95 -28.99
C PHE A 322 -21.67 6.41 -28.62
N ILE A 323 -22.33 7.37 -29.28
CA ILE A 323 -22.19 8.78 -28.91
C ILE A 323 -22.65 8.98 -27.46
N ALA A 324 -23.79 8.39 -27.06
CA ALA A 324 -24.28 8.48 -25.69
C ALA A 324 -23.32 7.84 -24.68
N LEU A 325 -22.90 6.60 -24.93
CA LEU A 325 -21.98 5.87 -24.04
C LEU A 325 -20.57 6.47 -24.01
N GLY A 326 -20.08 6.95 -25.15
CA GLY A 326 -18.78 7.59 -25.29
C GLY A 326 -18.73 8.93 -24.57
N LEU A 327 -19.77 9.77 -24.72
CA LEU A 327 -19.88 11.01 -23.95
C LEU A 327 -19.98 10.73 -22.45
N PHE A 328 -20.79 9.75 -22.05
CA PHE A 328 -20.85 9.31 -20.66
C PHE A 328 -19.47 8.85 -20.16
N GLY A 329 -18.80 7.97 -20.91
CA GLY A 329 -17.48 7.43 -20.55
C GLY A 329 -16.40 8.49 -20.44
N ILE A 330 -16.38 9.48 -21.34
CA ILE A 330 -15.46 10.63 -21.27
C ILE A 330 -15.69 11.44 -19.99
N LEU A 331 -16.94 11.75 -19.66
CA LEU A 331 -17.26 12.56 -18.48
C LEU A 331 -17.03 11.78 -17.18
N HIS A 332 -17.41 10.52 -17.15
CA HIS A 332 -17.40 9.67 -15.96
C HIS A 332 -16.03 9.01 -15.74
N THR A 333 -15.64 8.08 -16.62
CA THR A 333 -14.36 7.37 -16.49
C THR A 333 -13.18 8.27 -16.86
N GLY A 334 -13.31 9.13 -17.87
CA GLY A 334 -12.29 10.12 -18.20
C GLY A 334 -12.10 11.16 -17.08
N GLY A 335 -13.18 11.58 -16.41
CA GLY A 335 -13.11 12.43 -15.22
C GLY A 335 -12.38 11.75 -14.05
N TRP A 336 -12.69 10.48 -13.78
CA TRP A 336 -11.99 9.67 -12.78
C TRP A 336 -10.49 9.53 -13.06
N ILE A 337 -10.12 9.23 -14.31
CA ILE A 337 -8.71 9.15 -14.73
C ILE A 337 -8.03 10.51 -14.58
N ALA A 338 -8.66 11.59 -15.03
CA ALA A 338 -8.10 12.93 -14.94
C ALA A 338 -7.84 13.37 -13.50
N GLN A 339 -8.73 13.00 -12.57
CA GLN A 339 -8.52 13.24 -11.13
C GLN A 339 -7.25 12.54 -10.64
N ASN A 340 -7.10 11.25 -10.94
CA ASN A 340 -6.01 10.40 -10.42
C ASN A 340 -4.63 10.67 -11.06
N VAL A 341 -4.57 11.49 -12.11
CA VAL A 341 -3.32 11.97 -12.69
C VAL A 341 -2.68 13.07 -11.84
N SER A 342 -3.45 13.76 -11.00
CA SER A 342 -2.98 14.87 -10.15
C SER A 342 -3.04 14.49 -8.67
N GLN A 343 -1.87 14.30 -8.07
CA GLN A 343 -1.73 14.01 -6.63
C GLN A 343 -2.40 15.08 -5.75
N GLU A 344 -2.30 16.37 -6.12
CA GLU A 344 -2.88 17.47 -5.37
C GLU A 344 -4.42 17.45 -5.40
N ASN A 345 -5.00 17.23 -6.58
CA ASN A 345 -6.47 17.16 -6.73
C ASN A 345 -7.03 15.92 -6.00
N SER A 346 -6.38 14.77 -6.17
CA SER A 346 -6.74 13.54 -5.45
C SER A 346 -6.68 13.75 -3.94
N TYR A 347 -5.60 14.37 -3.42
CA TYR A 347 -5.47 14.63 -1.99
C TYR A 347 -6.63 15.47 -1.44
N ALA A 348 -6.95 16.58 -2.11
CA ALA A 348 -8.00 17.49 -1.65
C ALA A 348 -9.37 16.81 -1.54
N ILE A 349 -9.74 16.00 -2.54
CA ILE A 349 -11.00 15.28 -2.57
C ILE A 349 -11.01 14.15 -1.53
N ILE A 350 -9.98 13.31 -1.53
CA ILE A 350 -9.91 12.12 -0.66
C ILE A 350 -9.79 12.53 0.80
N LYS A 351 -9.05 13.58 1.14
CA LYS A 351 -8.97 14.11 2.51
C LYS A 351 -10.37 14.41 3.06
N SER A 352 -11.20 15.10 2.27
CA SER A 352 -12.53 15.49 2.70
C SER A 352 -13.46 14.29 2.98
N GLU A 353 -13.25 13.19 2.24
CA GLU A 353 -14.01 11.94 2.42
C GLU A 353 -13.45 11.12 3.58
N VAL A 354 -12.13 11.02 3.71
CA VAL A 354 -11.46 10.37 4.85
C VAL A 354 -11.89 10.98 6.18
N GLN A 355 -11.99 12.32 6.26
CA GLN A 355 -12.44 13.00 7.48
C GLN A 355 -13.89 12.66 7.89
N ARG A 356 -14.73 12.25 6.94
CA ARG A 356 -16.14 11.88 7.16
C ARG A 356 -16.36 10.38 7.24
N ASP A 357 -15.35 9.57 6.89
CA ASP A 357 -15.46 8.13 6.82
C ASP A 357 -15.21 7.48 8.19
N PRO A 358 -16.15 6.64 8.69
CA PRO A 358 -16.02 5.98 9.99
C PRO A 358 -14.73 5.17 10.17
N HIS A 359 -14.12 4.66 9.09
CA HIS A 359 -12.86 3.89 9.13
C HIS A 359 -11.67 4.69 9.66
N TYR A 360 -11.79 6.02 9.66
CA TYR A 360 -10.78 6.96 10.18
C TYR A 360 -11.22 7.65 11.47
N SER A 361 -12.24 7.11 12.14
CA SER A 361 -12.62 7.51 13.49
C SER A 361 -11.91 6.66 14.54
N ARG A 362 -11.74 7.20 15.75
CA ARG A 362 -11.26 6.46 16.93
C ARG A 362 -12.06 5.19 17.25
N ASN A 363 -13.33 5.12 16.82
CA ASN A 363 -14.23 4.01 17.11
C ASN A 363 -14.01 2.83 16.16
N TYR A 364 -13.49 3.07 14.95
CA TYR A 364 -13.17 1.98 14.03
C TYR A 364 -11.77 1.46 14.35
N LYS A 365 -11.69 0.25 14.90
CA LYS A 365 -10.45 -0.46 15.24
C LYS A 365 -9.43 0.46 15.93
N LEU A 366 -9.91 1.24 16.90
CA LEU A 366 -9.08 2.16 17.70
C LEU A 366 -8.34 3.20 16.83
N GLY A 367 -8.94 3.62 15.72
CA GLY A 367 -8.37 4.59 14.78
C GLY A 367 -7.34 4.01 13.82
N TRP A 368 -7.25 2.69 13.65
CA TRP A 368 -6.22 2.02 12.84
C TRP A 368 -6.03 2.60 11.43
N GLY A 369 -7.11 2.95 10.73
CA GLY A 369 -7.06 3.52 9.38
C GLY A 369 -6.24 4.82 9.30
N ASN A 370 -6.20 5.61 10.38
CA ASN A 370 -5.43 6.85 10.45
C ASN A 370 -3.92 6.65 10.36
N LYS A 371 -3.40 5.44 10.62
CA LYS A 371 -1.95 5.17 10.52
C LYS A 371 -1.45 5.26 9.08
N SER A 372 -2.13 4.58 8.15
CA SER A 372 -1.78 4.63 6.74
C SER A 372 -2.04 6.02 6.18
N TRP A 373 -3.18 6.62 6.55
CA TRP A 373 -3.54 7.96 6.10
C TRP A 373 -2.58 9.06 6.56
N ALA A 374 -2.15 9.06 7.83
CA ALA A 374 -1.16 10.02 8.34
C ALA A 374 0.15 9.94 7.55
N SER A 375 0.60 8.73 7.21
CA SER A 375 1.81 8.53 6.40
C SER A 375 1.68 9.13 5.00
N LEU A 376 0.51 8.96 4.37
CA LEU A 376 0.21 9.53 3.04
C LEU A 376 0.05 11.06 3.10
N ALA A 377 -0.67 11.58 4.10
CA ALA A 377 -0.85 13.02 4.32
C ALA A 377 0.48 13.72 4.58
N ALA A 378 1.39 13.10 5.34
CA ALA A 378 2.74 13.63 5.57
C ALA A 378 3.57 13.63 4.29
N LYS A 379 3.66 12.49 3.60
CA LYS A 379 4.57 12.30 2.46
C LYS A 379 4.09 13.03 1.20
N TYR A 380 2.82 12.89 0.88
CA TYR A 380 2.25 13.32 -0.40
C TYR A 380 1.37 14.57 -0.26
N GLY A 381 0.61 14.67 0.82
CA GLY A 381 -0.20 15.86 1.12
C GLY A 381 0.63 17.03 1.65
N LYS A 382 1.77 16.73 2.30
CA LYS A 382 2.56 17.69 3.08
C LYS A 382 1.70 18.49 4.08
N ASP A 383 0.69 17.83 4.64
CA ASP A 383 -0.33 18.45 5.47
C ASP A 383 -0.14 18.03 6.94
N ALA A 384 0.64 18.82 7.67
CA ALA A 384 0.94 18.54 9.07
C ALA A 384 -0.32 18.56 9.96
N GLN A 385 -1.33 19.37 9.62
CA GLN A 385 -2.57 19.45 10.40
C GLN A 385 -3.36 18.14 10.28
N GLU A 386 -3.46 17.60 9.07
CA GLU A 386 -4.14 16.32 8.84
C GLU A 386 -3.38 15.16 9.50
N VAL A 387 -2.05 15.19 9.48
CA VAL A 387 -1.20 14.22 10.21
C VAL A 387 -1.48 14.25 11.70
N SER A 388 -1.58 15.44 12.31
CA SER A 388 -1.92 15.57 13.73
C SER A 388 -3.34 15.13 14.04
N ARG A 389 -4.33 15.51 13.23
CA ARG A 389 -5.72 15.04 13.38
C ARG A 389 -5.78 13.51 13.39
N ALA A 390 -5.12 12.88 12.42
CA ALA A 390 -5.05 11.43 12.31
C ALA A 390 -4.35 10.79 13.54
N ALA A 391 -3.27 11.41 14.04
CA ALA A 391 -2.60 10.95 15.25
C ALA A 391 -3.47 11.06 16.51
N TRP A 392 -4.26 12.14 16.63
CA TRP A 392 -5.23 12.30 17.72
C TRP A 392 -6.32 11.24 17.70
N GLU A 393 -6.89 10.91 16.54
CA GLU A 393 -7.90 9.85 16.44
C GLU A 393 -7.35 8.48 16.90
N ARG A 394 -6.09 8.16 16.57
CA ARG A 394 -5.43 6.93 17.09
C ARG A 394 -5.21 6.98 18.58
N TYR A 395 -4.70 8.09 19.11
CA TYR A 395 -4.46 8.25 20.55
C TYR A 395 -5.76 8.16 21.35
N TYR A 396 -6.85 8.75 20.87
CA TYR A 396 -8.14 8.63 21.55
C TYR A 396 -8.79 7.26 21.37
N GLY A 397 -8.48 6.56 20.29
CA GLY A 397 -8.94 5.19 20.04
C GLY A 397 -8.27 4.21 21.00
N ASP A 398 -6.95 4.26 21.09
CA ASP A 398 -6.17 3.47 22.05
C ASP A 398 -5.19 4.36 22.82
N PRO A 399 -5.63 5.01 23.91
CA PRO A 399 -4.75 5.85 24.70
C PRO A 399 -3.70 5.05 25.45
N ASN A 400 -3.82 3.72 25.55
CA ASN A 400 -2.84 2.87 26.22
C ASN A 400 -1.78 2.31 25.27
N ASP A 401 -2.01 2.41 23.95
CA ASP A 401 -1.00 2.06 22.97
C ASP A 401 0.20 3.00 23.08
N THR A 402 1.35 2.39 23.34
CA THR A 402 2.59 3.13 23.59
C THR A 402 3.06 3.86 22.33
N LEU A 403 2.94 3.21 21.17
CA LEU A 403 3.38 3.73 19.88
C LEU A 403 2.60 4.99 19.49
N ASN A 404 1.26 4.90 19.47
CA ASN A 404 0.36 6.00 19.14
C ASN A 404 0.60 7.21 20.04
N THR A 405 0.87 6.97 21.34
CA THR A 405 1.06 8.06 22.30
C THR A 405 2.36 8.83 22.06
N TYR A 406 3.50 8.14 21.89
CA TYR A 406 4.76 8.86 21.68
C TYR A 406 4.87 9.45 20.27
N GLU A 407 4.29 8.80 19.25
CA GLU A 407 4.20 9.37 17.90
C GLU A 407 3.39 10.67 17.90
N LEU A 408 2.27 10.73 18.64
CA LEU A 408 1.49 11.96 18.78
C LEU A 408 2.32 13.09 19.41
N ALA A 409 3.09 12.80 20.47
CA ALA A 409 3.94 13.81 21.10
C ALA A 409 4.99 14.37 20.13
N ASP A 410 5.65 13.51 19.34
CA ASP A 410 6.65 13.95 18.36
C ASP A 410 6.03 14.72 17.19
N ILE A 411 4.85 14.31 16.72
CA ILE A 411 4.09 15.04 15.68
C ILE A 411 3.73 16.45 16.16
N LEU A 412 3.16 16.58 17.37
CA LEU A 412 2.80 17.88 17.95
C LEU A 412 4.02 18.79 18.10
N LEU A 413 5.14 18.23 18.53
CA LEU A 413 6.39 18.97 18.68
C LEU A 413 6.93 19.45 17.32
N THR A 414 6.90 18.58 16.30
CA THR A 414 7.32 18.93 14.93
C THR A 414 6.45 20.03 14.33
N MET A 415 5.17 20.10 14.73
CA MET A 415 4.26 21.17 14.37
C MET A 415 4.45 22.47 15.18
N GLY A 416 5.35 22.48 16.16
CA GLY A 416 5.56 23.62 17.05
C GLY A 416 4.53 23.73 18.19
N ASP A 417 3.62 22.77 18.36
CA ASP A 417 2.72 22.71 19.52
C ASP A 417 3.42 22.03 20.71
N THR A 418 4.44 22.70 21.23
CA THR A 418 5.22 22.24 22.38
C THR A 418 4.34 22.07 23.62
N THR A 419 3.28 22.88 23.76
CA THR A 419 2.38 22.84 24.93
C THR A 419 1.59 21.55 25.00
N GLN A 420 0.89 21.18 23.91
CA GLN A 420 0.15 19.92 23.88
C GLN A 420 1.08 18.70 23.88
N SER A 421 2.19 18.78 23.15
CA SER A 421 3.21 17.73 23.16
C SER A 421 3.68 17.43 24.59
N MET A 422 4.04 18.46 25.35
CA MET A 422 4.47 18.31 26.74
C MET A 422 3.38 17.78 27.66
N LYS A 423 2.11 18.17 27.43
CA LYS A 423 0.97 17.62 28.17
C LYS A 423 0.82 16.12 27.94
N ILE A 424 0.97 15.65 26.70
CA ILE A 424 0.97 14.21 26.38
C ILE A 424 2.12 13.51 27.10
N VAL A 425 3.33 14.06 27.08
CA VAL A 425 4.47 13.46 27.79
C VAL A 425 4.19 13.35 29.30
N GLN A 426 3.80 14.45 29.94
CA GLN A 426 3.57 14.51 31.39
C GLN A 426 2.51 13.50 31.86
N ASN A 427 1.42 13.36 31.10
CA ASN A 427 0.32 12.47 31.45
C ASN A 427 0.65 10.98 31.27
N ASN A 428 1.64 10.62 30.43
CA ASN A 428 1.81 9.25 29.98
C ASN A 428 3.19 8.63 30.29
N TRP A 429 4.22 9.42 30.62
CA TRP A 429 5.58 8.86 30.78
C TRP A 429 5.70 7.83 31.90
N LEU A 430 5.02 8.03 33.04
CA LEU A 430 5.01 7.07 34.14
C LEU A 430 4.42 5.71 33.73
N ARG A 431 3.41 5.73 32.87
CA ARG A 431 2.77 4.50 32.34
C ARG A 431 3.71 3.73 31.41
N PHE A 432 4.61 4.42 30.73
CA PHE A 432 5.51 3.85 29.72
C PHE A 432 6.98 3.81 30.12
N GLN A 433 7.28 3.93 31.42
CA GLN A 433 8.63 3.95 31.98
C GLN A 433 9.47 2.68 31.71
N ALA A 434 8.87 1.62 31.18
CA ALA A 434 9.55 0.38 30.80
C ALA A 434 9.73 0.21 29.28
N ASN A 435 9.21 1.13 28.46
CA ASN A 435 9.30 1.09 27.00
C ASN A 435 10.37 2.08 26.51
N ASN A 436 11.43 1.58 25.89
CA ASN A 436 12.55 2.41 25.44
C ASN A 436 12.17 3.44 24.37
N SER A 437 11.30 3.07 23.43
CA SER A 437 10.89 3.94 22.32
C SER A 437 10.07 5.11 22.84
N ALA A 438 9.19 4.87 23.81
CA ALA A 438 8.46 5.94 24.48
C ALA A 438 9.39 6.84 25.31
N VAL A 439 10.26 6.27 26.14
CA VAL A 439 11.17 7.04 27.00
C VAL A 439 12.12 7.90 26.17
N SER A 440 12.74 7.34 25.12
CA SER A 440 13.63 8.10 24.25
C SER A 440 12.89 9.22 23.50
N SER A 441 11.69 8.96 22.97
CA SER A 441 10.87 9.96 22.28
C SER A 441 10.38 11.08 23.23
N PHE A 442 9.92 10.71 24.42
CA PHE A 442 9.49 11.67 25.45
C PHE A 442 10.65 12.49 26.00
N ALA A 443 11.80 11.88 26.28
CA ALA A 443 13.00 12.60 26.69
C ALA A 443 13.45 13.58 25.60
N MET A 444 13.46 13.17 24.33
CA MET A 444 13.79 14.07 23.21
C MET A 444 12.80 15.23 23.10
N THR A 445 11.52 14.97 23.35
CA THR A 445 10.48 16.00 23.41
C THR A 445 10.75 17.00 24.54
N MET A 446 11.08 16.53 25.73
CA MET A 446 11.44 17.37 26.87
C MET A 446 12.71 18.19 26.63
N ILE A 447 13.75 17.60 26.01
CA ILE A 447 15.00 18.30 25.67
C ILE A 447 14.73 19.45 24.70
N ARG A 448 13.95 19.20 23.64
CA ARG A 448 13.56 20.24 22.66
C ARG A 448 12.67 21.32 23.29
N ALA A 449 11.90 20.99 24.31
CA ALA A 449 11.10 21.93 25.10
C ALA A 449 11.93 22.66 26.20
N GLY A 450 13.23 22.40 26.32
CA GLY A 450 14.11 23.02 27.32
C GLY A 450 13.96 22.46 28.75
N ARG A 451 13.27 21.33 28.94
CA ARG A 451 13.04 20.69 30.25
C ARG A 451 14.11 19.64 30.53
N TYR A 452 15.37 20.07 30.61
CA TYR A 452 16.53 19.18 30.69
C TYR A 452 16.54 18.30 31.94
N ASP A 453 16.28 18.86 33.12
CA ASP A 453 16.32 18.09 34.38
C ASP A 453 15.29 16.94 34.40
N GLU A 454 14.10 17.19 33.85
CA GLU A 454 13.06 16.16 33.77
C GLU A 454 13.37 15.08 32.75
N ALA A 455 13.96 15.46 31.61
CA ALA A 455 14.41 14.50 30.60
C ALA A 455 15.53 13.60 31.16
N GLU A 456 16.49 14.19 31.87
CA GLU A 456 17.60 13.47 32.50
C GLU A 456 17.09 12.50 33.57
N ASN A 457 16.22 12.95 34.46
CA ASN A 457 15.59 12.12 35.48
C ASN A 457 14.80 10.95 34.85
N MET A 458 14.03 11.22 33.80
CA MET A 458 13.29 10.17 33.08
C MET A 458 14.22 9.09 32.51
N CYS A 459 15.30 9.51 31.83
CA CYS A 459 16.28 8.58 31.28
C CYS A 459 16.96 7.76 32.37
N HIS A 460 17.37 8.38 33.48
CA HIS A 460 17.99 7.67 34.60
C HIS A 460 17.05 6.67 35.28
N ASN A 461 15.78 7.04 35.48
CA ASN A 461 14.77 6.13 36.01
C ASN A 461 14.56 4.90 35.12
N TYR A 462 14.54 5.08 33.79
CA TYR A 462 14.47 3.96 32.85
C TYR A 462 15.71 3.05 32.98
N LEU A 463 16.92 3.65 32.98
CA LEU A 463 18.17 2.90 33.07
C LEU A 463 18.32 2.16 34.40
N SER A 464 17.78 2.69 35.51
CA SER A 464 17.77 1.98 36.79
C SER A 464 16.85 0.75 36.80
N ILE A 465 15.82 0.74 35.96
CA ILE A 465 14.88 -0.39 35.84
C ILE A 465 15.40 -1.45 34.86
N LYS A 466 15.83 -1.04 33.66
CA LYS A 466 16.15 -1.95 32.55
C LYS A 466 17.64 -2.22 32.37
N GLY A 467 18.52 -1.44 32.99
CA GLY A 467 19.95 -1.43 32.68
C GLY A 467 20.27 -0.53 31.48
N GLY A 468 21.33 -0.86 30.74
CA GLY A 468 21.77 -0.05 29.60
C GLY A 468 20.89 -0.19 28.35
N ASP A 469 20.52 0.93 27.74
CA ASP A 469 19.79 0.98 26.46
C ASP A 469 20.40 2.05 25.54
N ALA A 470 20.67 1.67 24.30
CA ALA A 470 21.33 2.54 23.33
C ALA A 470 20.53 3.83 23.08
N SER A 471 19.23 3.73 22.83
CA SER A 471 18.38 4.89 22.50
C SER A 471 18.34 5.90 23.64
N VAL A 472 18.31 5.43 24.88
CA VAL A 472 18.28 6.28 26.07
C VAL A 472 19.64 6.92 26.35
N TYR A 473 20.75 6.19 26.15
CA TYR A 473 22.08 6.79 26.22
C TYR A 473 22.30 7.85 25.14
N TYR A 474 21.77 7.64 23.94
CA TYR A 474 21.79 8.68 22.91
C TYR A 474 21.04 9.94 23.35
N CYS A 475 19.85 9.80 23.96
CA CYS A 475 19.09 10.93 24.52
C CYS A 475 19.88 11.68 25.60
N LEU A 476 20.51 10.96 26.54
CA LEU A 476 21.36 11.57 27.58
C LEU A 476 22.58 12.28 26.97
N GLY A 477 23.23 11.67 25.98
CA GLY A 477 24.34 12.29 25.27
C GLY A 477 23.93 13.60 24.60
N TYR A 478 22.80 13.59 23.89
CA TYR A 478 22.24 14.77 23.23
C TYR A 478 21.80 15.85 24.24
N LEU A 479 21.18 15.46 25.35
CA LEU A 479 20.82 16.34 26.46
C LEU A 479 22.04 17.06 27.02
N LYS A 480 23.08 16.30 27.41
CA LYS A 480 24.30 16.84 27.99
C LYS A 480 25.02 17.80 27.05
N ASN A 481 25.03 17.49 25.75
CA ASN A 481 25.54 18.42 24.74
C ASN A 481 24.74 19.73 24.69
N SER A 482 23.41 19.63 24.76
CA SER A 482 22.50 20.80 24.71
C SER A 482 22.73 21.77 25.87
N ILE A 483 23.11 21.26 27.05
CA ILE A 483 23.45 22.08 28.23
C ILE A 483 24.97 22.35 28.36
N LYS A 484 25.75 22.13 27.30
CA LYS A 484 27.20 22.35 27.23
C LYS A 484 28.03 21.55 28.24
N GLN A 485 27.51 20.41 28.72
CA GLN A 485 28.24 19.43 29.55
C GLN A 485 28.93 18.41 28.64
N VAL A 486 29.97 18.85 27.94
CA VAL A 486 30.60 18.13 26.83
C VAL A 486 31.18 16.77 27.27
N ASP A 487 31.88 16.70 28.41
CA ASP A 487 32.46 15.43 28.89
C ASP A 487 31.39 14.38 29.22
N SER A 488 30.30 14.79 29.86
CA SER A 488 29.17 13.89 30.14
C SER A 488 28.48 13.45 28.85
N SER A 489 28.40 14.33 27.85
CA SER A 489 27.89 13.98 26.53
C SER A 489 28.72 12.87 25.89
N TYR A 490 30.04 13.03 25.87
CA TYR A 490 30.94 12.02 25.31
C TYR A 490 30.82 10.68 26.02
N TYR A 491 30.72 10.68 27.35
CA TYR A 491 30.51 9.46 28.12
C TYR A 491 29.23 8.70 27.70
N TYR A 492 28.09 9.38 27.57
CA TYR A 492 26.86 8.70 27.17
C TYR A 492 26.85 8.29 25.69
N LEU A 493 27.43 9.09 24.80
CA LEU A 493 27.55 8.71 23.38
C LEU A 493 28.50 7.52 23.18
N ASP A 494 29.56 7.40 23.98
CA ASP A 494 30.42 6.22 24.04
C ASP A 494 29.62 4.97 24.44
N LYS A 495 28.79 5.05 25.49
CA LYS A 495 27.89 3.97 25.90
C LYS A 495 26.90 3.58 24.79
N PHE A 496 26.35 4.56 24.08
CA PHE A 496 25.50 4.32 22.91
C PHE A 496 26.23 3.51 21.83
N PHE A 497 27.45 3.90 21.48
CA PHE A 497 28.22 3.23 20.44
C PHE A 497 28.74 1.84 20.85
N ILE A 498 29.03 1.62 22.13
CA ILE A 498 29.33 0.28 22.65
C ILE A 498 28.15 -0.67 22.44
N LEU A 499 26.91 -0.21 22.63
CA LEU A 499 25.71 -1.01 22.40
C LEU A 499 25.31 -1.10 20.93
N THR A 500 25.85 -0.22 20.07
CA THR A 500 25.54 -0.17 18.64
C THR A 500 26.82 -0.11 17.79
N PRO A 501 27.68 -1.14 17.85
CA PRO A 501 28.99 -1.10 17.20
C PRO A 501 28.90 -0.92 15.68
N ASN A 502 27.80 -1.40 15.06
CA ASN A 502 27.55 -1.27 13.62
C ASN A 502 26.89 0.05 13.21
N SER A 503 26.68 0.99 14.15
CA SER A 503 26.21 2.33 13.81
C SER A 503 27.28 3.10 13.00
N SER A 504 26.89 4.19 12.34
CA SER A 504 27.75 4.96 11.42
C SER A 504 29.19 5.17 11.96
N ILE A 505 30.14 4.48 11.32
CA ILE A 505 31.58 4.51 11.66
C ILE A 505 32.11 5.95 11.64
N ASP A 506 31.64 6.77 10.69
CA ASP A 506 32.00 8.19 10.62
C ASP A 506 31.58 8.97 11.88
N LYS A 507 30.40 8.68 12.44
CA LYS A 507 29.93 9.34 13.67
C LYS A 507 30.73 8.90 14.89
N GLN A 508 31.10 7.61 14.95
CA GLN A 508 31.98 7.09 15.99
C GLN A 508 33.37 7.73 15.91
N TYR A 509 33.95 7.79 14.70
CA TYR A 509 35.24 8.41 14.46
C TYR A 509 35.25 9.88 14.88
N ARG A 510 34.23 10.64 14.46
CA ARG A 510 34.06 12.06 14.86
C ARG A 510 33.96 12.23 16.37
N LEU A 511 33.17 11.40 17.06
CA LEU A 511 33.08 11.47 18.52
C LEU A 511 34.45 11.32 19.19
N TYR A 512 35.22 10.30 18.82
CA TYR A 512 36.51 10.05 19.47
C TYR A 512 37.59 11.06 19.07
N LEU A 513 37.48 11.66 17.88
CA LEU A 513 38.28 12.81 17.48
C LEU A 513 37.95 14.05 18.32
N ASP A 514 36.66 14.29 18.57
CA ASP A 514 36.19 15.38 19.45
C ASP A 514 36.63 15.15 20.91
N CYS A 515 36.61 13.90 21.39
CA CYS A 515 37.16 13.53 22.69
C CYS A 515 38.66 13.85 22.76
N PHE A 516 39.42 13.49 21.74
CA PHE A 516 40.86 13.76 21.67
C PHE A 516 41.15 15.27 21.66
N THR A 517 40.43 16.05 20.86
CA THR A 517 40.61 17.51 20.78
C THR A 517 40.15 18.24 22.04
N SER A 518 39.24 17.66 22.81
CA SER A 518 38.78 18.18 24.11
C SER A 518 39.59 17.67 25.31
N SER A 519 40.73 17.01 25.08
CA SER A 519 41.61 16.45 26.11
C SER A 519 40.99 15.31 26.95
N ASN A 520 39.97 14.63 26.41
CA ASN A 520 39.39 13.42 27.00
C ASN A 520 40.13 12.16 26.49
N ASP A 521 41.43 12.12 26.77
CA ASP A 521 42.40 11.22 26.14
C ASP A 521 42.10 9.74 26.40
N LYS A 522 41.65 9.39 27.61
CA LYS A 522 41.29 8.01 27.97
C LYS A 522 40.12 7.49 27.14
N LEU A 523 39.09 8.33 26.97
CA LEU A 523 37.90 7.95 26.21
C LEU A 523 38.25 7.83 24.72
N ALA A 524 38.97 8.82 24.18
CA ALA A 524 39.48 8.80 22.82
C ALA A 524 40.31 7.55 22.53
N GLN A 525 41.26 7.22 23.41
CA GLN A 525 42.09 6.02 23.28
C GLN A 525 41.23 4.75 23.22
N SER A 526 40.34 4.55 24.20
CA SER A 526 39.50 3.35 24.27
C SER A 526 38.54 3.25 23.07
N GLY A 527 38.05 4.38 22.58
CA GLY A 527 37.16 4.47 21.42
C GLY A 527 37.88 4.10 20.13
N PHE A 528 39.04 4.70 19.88
CA PHE A 528 39.86 4.36 18.71
C PHE A 528 40.33 2.91 18.74
N GLU A 529 40.65 2.33 19.90
CA GLU A 529 40.98 0.89 20.00
C GLU A 529 39.85 -0.01 19.50
N ARG A 530 38.60 0.31 19.85
CA ARG A 530 37.42 -0.46 19.40
C ARG A 530 37.07 -0.20 17.93
N LEU A 531 37.29 1.04 17.46
CA LEU A 531 36.89 1.47 16.13
C LEU A 531 37.89 1.08 15.05
N LEU A 532 39.19 1.03 15.36
CA LEU A 532 40.28 0.84 14.39
C LEU A 532 40.12 -0.39 13.48
N PRO A 533 39.66 -1.57 13.95
CA PRO A 533 39.46 -2.73 13.08
C PRO A 533 38.36 -2.52 12.02
N GLN A 534 37.47 -1.56 12.22
CA GLN A 534 36.31 -1.29 11.37
C GLN A 534 36.54 -0.13 10.40
N LEU A 535 37.59 0.67 10.59
CA LEU A 535 37.87 1.85 9.77
C LEU A 535 38.34 1.46 8.36
N ILE A 536 37.80 2.15 7.37
CA ILE A 536 38.37 2.18 6.01
C ILE A 536 39.72 2.90 6.01
N ASP A 537 40.56 2.62 5.01
CA ASP A 537 41.96 3.06 4.97
C ASP A 537 42.13 4.57 5.16
N SER A 538 41.22 5.40 4.64
CA SER A 538 41.27 6.86 4.77
C SER A 538 41.21 7.39 6.21
N TYR A 539 40.57 6.67 7.13
CA TYR A 539 40.51 7.05 8.55
C TYR A 539 41.50 6.27 9.41
N LYS A 540 41.93 5.10 8.93
CA LYS A 540 42.71 4.14 9.70
C LYS A 540 44.08 4.67 10.07
N ASP A 541 44.78 5.34 9.16
CA ASP A 541 46.11 5.88 9.40
C ASP A 541 46.09 7.02 10.43
N ASN A 542 45.09 7.91 10.34
CA ASN A 542 44.90 8.99 11.29
C ASN A 542 44.56 8.45 12.69
N ALA A 543 43.59 7.52 12.77
CA ALA A 543 43.21 6.88 14.03
C ALA A 543 44.38 6.10 14.66
N ALA A 544 45.14 5.36 13.86
CA ALA A 544 46.32 4.62 14.33
C ALA A 544 47.42 5.55 14.84
N SER A 545 47.65 6.67 14.16
CA SER A 545 48.63 7.69 14.56
C SER A 545 48.24 8.32 15.91
N ILE A 546 46.99 8.76 16.04
CA ILE A 546 46.46 9.30 17.31
C ILE A 546 46.56 8.26 18.42
N LEU A 547 46.14 7.02 18.15
CA LEU A 547 46.15 5.94 19.14
C LEU A 547 47.57 5.58 19.60
N SER A 548 48.53 5.54 18.69
CA SER A 548 49.94 5.25 19.03
C SER A 548 50.52 6.33 19.94
N ILE A 549 50.23 7.60 19.68
CA ILE A 549 50.68 8.74 20.50
C ILE A 549 49.98 8.72 21.88
N LEU A 550 48.67 8.49 21.94
CA LEU A 550 47.93 8.36 23.21
C LEU A 550 48.52 7.27 24.11
N LYS A 551 48.92 6.12 23.54
CA LYS A 551 49.54 5.01 24.28
C LYS A 551 50.92 5.32 24.87
N THR A 552 51.63 6.31 24.34
CA THR A 552 52.94 6.71 24.90
C THR A 552 52.83 7.45 26.23
N GLY A 553 51.68 8.11 26.48
CA GLY A 553 51.50 8.99 27.64
C GLY A 553 52.36 10.27 27.60
N ASP A 554 53.03 10.57 26.50
CA ASP A 554 53.85 11.78 26.32
C ASP A 554 52.94 13.00 26.08
N SER A 555 52.72 13.80 27.12
CA SER A 555 51.82 14.96 27.08
C SER A 555 52.23 16.00 26.05
N ALA A 556 53.53 16.24 25.85
CA ALA A 556 54.00 17.23 24.88
C ALA A 556 53.70 16.81 23.44
N ARG A 557 53.84 15.52 23.12
CA ARG A 557 53.47 14.97 21.82
C ARG A 557 51.96 14.96 21.61
N ILE A 558 51.18 14.60 22.64
CA ILE A 558 49.73 14.62 22.61
C ILE A 558 49.23 16.04 22.31
N ASP A 559 49.73 17.05 23.04
CA ASP A 559 49.31 18.44 22.87
C ASP A 559 49.66 19.01 21.48
N SER A 560 50.85 18.68 20.96
CA SER A 560 51.26 19.06 19.61
C SER A 560 50.34 18.47 18.53
N LEU A 561 50.05 17.17 18.61
CA LEU A 561 49.13 16.51 17.68
C LEU A 561 47.71 17.08 17.81
N ARG A 562 47.26 17.36 19.04
CA ARG A 562 45.95 17.94 19.31
C ARG A 562 45.77 19.28 18.61
N GLN A 563 46.78 20.14 18.60
CA GLN A 563 46.73 21.43 17.89
C GLN A 563 46.59 21.24 16.37
N VAL A 564 47.33 20.29 15.79
CA VAL A 564 47.29 19.97 14.36
C VAL A 564 45.90 19.44 13.97
N VAL A 565 45.40 18.45 14.72
CA VAL A 565 44.08 17.85 14.49
C VAL A 565 42.97 18.88 14.66
N SER A 566 43.02 19.69 15.72
CA SER A 566 42.03 20.76 15.95
C SER A 566 42.00 21.78 14.81
N SER A 567 43.16 22.13 14.26
CA SER A 567 43.27 23.03 13.09
C SER A 567 42.67 22.40 11.83
N ALA A 568 42.92 21.11 11.61
CA ALA A 568 42.40 20.37 10.47
C ALA A 568 40.87 20.17 10.55
N VAL A 569 40.32 19.83 11.72
CA VAL A 569 38.86 19.74 11.96
C VAL A 569 38.18 21.09 11.72
N LYS A 570 38.75 22.19 12.24
CA LYS A 570 38.21 23.56 12.00
C LYS A 570 38.20 23.95 10.51
N LYS A 571 39.12 23.41 9.71
CA LYS A 571 39.21 23.64 8.26
C LYS A 571 38.34 22.70 7.44
N GLY A 572 37.68 21.71 8.06
CA GLY A 572 36.91 20.68 7.35
C GLY A 572 37.78 19.69 6.57
N ASN A 573 39.06 19.58 6.91
CA ASN A 573 40.02 18.69 6.25
C ASN A 573 40.01 17.25 6.85
N LEU A 574 39.24 17.02 7.93
CA LEU A 574 39.14 15.76 8.67
C LEU A 574 37.68 15.43 9.03
#